data_AF-A0ABD0QJW2-F1
#
_entry.id   AF-A0ABD0QJW2-F1
#
_cell.length_a   1.000
_cell.length_b   1.000
_cell.length_c   1.000
_cell.angle_alpha   90.00
_cell.angle_beta   90.00
_cell.angle_gamma   90.00
#
_symmetry.space_group_name_H-M   'P 1'
#
loop_
_entity.id
_entity.type
_entity.pdbx_description
1 polymer ?
#
loop_
_entity_poly.entity_id
_entity_poly.type
_entity_poly.pdbx_seq_one_letter_code
_entity_poly.pdbx_strand_id
1 'polypeptide(L)' 'VSLAYAYETKDALCLVLTIMNGGDLKFHIYNMGTPGFEKERVQFYAAEICCGLEHLHRESIVY' A
#
# COMPACT_ATOMS: atom_id res chain seq x y z
N VAL A 1 -0.76 -4.62 -4.60
CA VAL A 1 0.07 -5.57 -3.82
C VAL A 1 -0.36 -6.97 -4.21
N SER A 2 0.57 -7.82 -4.67
CA SER A 2 0.27 -9.22 -4.99
C SER A 2 1.09 -10.16 -4.11
N LEU A 3 0.46 -11.28 -3.73
CA LEU A 3 1.11 -12.39 -3.05
C LEU A 3 1.72 -13.32 -4.08
N ALA A 4 3.04 -13.47 -4.05
CA ALA A 4 3.77 -14.35 -4.96
C ALA A 4 3.92 -15.76 -4.36
N TYR A 5 4.26 -15.85 -3.07
CA TYR A 5 4.45 -17.12 -2.36
C TYR A 5 3.97 -17.01 -0.92
N ALA A 6 3.45 -18.11 -0.40
CA ALA A 6 3.20 -18.31 1.02
C ALA A 6 3.88 -19.62 1.43
N TYR A 7 4.71 -19.58 2.47
CA TYR A 7 5.41 -20.76 2.98
C TYR A 7 5.51 -20.73 4.50
N GLU A 8 5.68 -21.90 5.09
CA GLU A 8 5.85 -22.08 6.53
C GLU A 8 7.32 -22.40 6.82
N THR A 9 7.83 -21.79 7.88
CA THR A 9 9.10 -22.15 8.52
C THR A 9 8.79 -22.78 9.87
N LYS A 10 9.79 -23.39 10.53
CA LYS A 10 9.59 -24.02 11.84
C LYS A 10 8.97 -23.09 12.90
N ASP A 11 9.16 -21.78 12.74
CA ASP A 11 8.80 -20.77 13.75
C ASP A 11 7.77 -19.74 13.26
N ALA A 12 7.48 -19.67 11.95
CA ALA A 12 6.64 -18.61 11.38
C ALA A 12 6.03 -18.96 10.02
N LEU A 13 4.88 -18.33 9.72
CA LEU A 13 4.29 -18.24 8.39
C LEU A 13 4.85 -17.01 7.65
N CYS A 14 5.36 -17.20 6.45
CA CYS A 14 5.99 -16.17 5.63
C CYS A 14 5.17 -15.88 4.38
N LEU A 15 4.95 -14.59 4.11
CA LEU A 15 4.26 -14.10 2.91
C LEU A 15 5.24 -13.30 2.06
N VAL A 16 5.48 -13.75 0.83
CA VAL A 16 6.31 -13.04 -0.15
C VAL A 16 5.39 -12.15 -0.98
N LEU A 17 5.44 -10.85 -0.68
CA LEU A 17 4.61 -9.83 -1.31
C LEU A 17 5.45 -8.99 -2.29
N THR A 18 4.78 -8.30 -3.21
CA THR A 18 5.43 -7.29 -4.06
C THR A 18 6.21 -6.29 -3.20
N ILE A 19 7.51 -6.12 -3.45
CA ILE A 19 8.33 -5.18 -2.71
C ILE A 19 7.99 -3.73 -3.11
N MET A 20 7.59 -2.91 -2.14
CA MET A 20 7.29 -1.50 -2.33
C MET A 20 8.39 -0.65 -1.69
N ASN A 21 9.49 -0.45 -2.44
CA ASN A 21 10.71 0.25 -1.96
C ASN A 21 10.48 1.72 -1.56
N GLY A 22 9.34 2.30 -1.93
CA GLY A 22 9.00 3.69 -1.62
C GLY A 22 8.79 3.95 -0.13
N GLY A 23 8.60 2.93 0.72
CA GLY A 23 8.19 3.11 2.11
C GLY A 23 6.69 3.42 2.25
N ASP A 24 6.25 3.67 3.47
CA ASP A 24 4.83 3.88 3.77
C ASP A 24 4.41 5.35 3.67
N LEU A 25 3.12 5.59 3.38
CA LEU A 25 2.60 6.93 3.20
C LEU A 25 2.72 7.79 4.47
N LYS A 26 2.66 7.17 5.67
CA LYS A 26 2.79 7.88 6.94
C LYS A 26 4.21 8.45 7.10
N PHE A 27 5.25 7.68 6.74
CA PHE A 27 6.61 8.19 6.69
C PHE A 27 6.72 9.40 5.76
N HIS A 28 6.14 9.33 4.56
CA HIS A 28 6.19 10.44 3.60
C HIS A 28 5.41 11.68 4.08
N ILE A 29 4.30 11.52 4.80
CA ILE A 29 3.50 12.64 5.31
C ILE A 29 4.20 13.38 6.46
N TYR A 30 4.82 12.64 7.38
CA TYR A 30 5.30 13.21 8.64
C TYR A 30 6.82 13.42 8.70
N ASN A 31 7.60 12.66 7.95
CA ASN A 31 9.05 12.64 8.08
C ASN A 31 9.78 13.23 6.87
N MET A 32 9.06 13.58 5.80
CA MET A 32 9.66 14.14 4.58
C MET A 32 9.56 15.67 4.57
N GLY A 33 10.52 16.34 5.21
CA GLY A 33 10.61 17.80 5.19
C GLY A 33 9.45 18.47 5.92
N THR A 34 8.70 19.34 5.23
CA THR A 34 7.51 20.00 5.80
C THR A 34 6.34 19.01 5.85
N PRO A 35 5.65 18.85 6.99
CA PRO A 35 4.54 17.91 7.10
C PRO A 35 3.46 18.12 6.03
N GLY A 36 3.01 17.02 5.41
CA GLY A 36 1.99 17.02 4.38
C GLY A 36 2.53 16.89 2.95
N PHE A 37 1.60 16.93 2.00
CA PHE A 37 1.89 16.82 0.58
C PHE A 37 1.34 18.00 -0.18
N GLU A 38 2.00 18.33 -1.30
CA GLU A 38 1.42 19.21 -2.30
C GLU A 38 0.14 18.59 -2.88
N LYS A 39 -0.81 19.46 -3.23
CA LYS A 39 -2.14 19.06 -3.68
C LYS A 39 -2.11 18.05 -4.83
N GLU A 40 -1.21 18.23 -5.79
CA GLU A 40 -1.04 17.35 -6.96
C GLU A 40 -0.65 15.92 -6.54
N ARG A 41 0.26 15.80 -5.58
CA ARG A 41 0.69 14.51 -5.03
C ARG A 41 -0.41 13.83 -4.22
N VAL A 42 -1.20 14.60 -3.46
CA VAL A 42 -2.40 14.08 -2.77
C VAL A 42 -3.41 13.55 -3.77
N GLN A 43 -3.70 14.30 -4.84
CA GLN A 43 -4.65 13.89 -5.88
C GLN A 43 -4.22 12.59 -6.56
N PHE A 44 -2.93 12.46 -6.87
CA PHE A 44 -2.39 11.24 -7.47
C PHE A 44 -2.55 10.03 -6.54
N TYR A 45 -2.14 10.14 -5.27
CA TYR A 45 -2.30 9.04 -4.32
C TYR A 45 -3.77 8.70 -4.05
N ALA A 46 -4.64 9.71 -3.96
CA ALA A 46 -6.07 9.49 -3.79
C ALA A 46 -6.67 8.74 -4.99
N ALA A 47 -6.27 9.07 -6.22
CA ALA A 47 -6.73 8.37 -7.42
C ALA A 47 -6.30 6.89 -7.42
N GLU A 48 -5.04 6.60 -7.10
CA GLU A 48 -4.51 5.23 -7.00
C GLU A 48 -5.23 4.41 -5.90
N ILE A 49 -5.47 5.03 -4.73
CA ILE A 49 -6.22 4.40 -3.62
C ILE A 49 -7.66 4.11 -4.05
N CYS A 50 -8.32 5.05 -4.73
CA CYS A 50 -9.68 4.86 -5.26
C CYS A 50 -9.74 3.68 -6.25
N CYS A 51 -8.79 3.58 -7.18
CA CYS A 51 -8.70 2.45 -8.10
C CYS A 51 -8.50 1.12 -7.35
N GLY A 52 -7.66 1.11 -6.31
CA GLY A 52 -7.44 -0.06 -5.45
C GLY A 52 -8.72 -0.49 -4.71
N LEU A 53 -9.44 0.46 -4.13
CA LEU A 53 -10.72 0.20 -3.45
C LEU A 53 -11.79 -0.29 -4.42
N GLU A 54 -11.88 0.31 -5.61
CA GLU A 54 -12.82 -0.13 -6.64
C GLU A 54 -12.56 -1.60 -7.04
N HIS A 55 -11.29 -1.97 -7.20
CA HIS A 55 -10.92 -3.35 -7.50
C HIS A 55 -11.34 -4.32 -6.39
N LEU A 56 -11.13 -3.96 -5.12
CA LEU A 56 -11.53 -4.80 -3.98
C LEU A 56 -13.06 -4.91 -3.85
N HIS A 57 -13.77 -3.80 -4.01
CA HIS A 57 -15.23 -3.78 -3.97
C HIS A 57 -15.85 -4.60 -5.12
N ARG A 58 -15.20 -4.66 -6.28
CA ARG A 58 -15.61 -5.52 -7.40
C ARG A 58 -15.58 -7.00 -7.03
N GLU A 59 -14.63 -7.41 -6.19
CA GLU A 59 -14.51 -8.76 -5.65
C GLU A 59 -15.35 -8.95 -4.36
N SER A 60 -16.21 -7.99 -4.00
CA SER A 60 -17.02 -7.99 -2.77
C SER A 60 -16.20 -8.06 -1.47
N ILE A 61 -14.97 -7.54 -1.50
CA ILE A 61 -14.07 -7.44 -0.35
C ILE A 61 -14.09 -5.99 0.15
N VAL A 62 -14.34 -5.80 1.45
CA VAL A 62 -14.25 -4.49 2.12
C VAL A 62 -12.89 -4.36 2.78
N TYR A 63 -12.18 -3.27 2.47
CA TYR A 63 -10.88 -2.92 3.05
C TYR A 63 -11.00 -1.86 4.14
#